data_AF-A0A975C695-F1
#
_entry.id   AF-A0A975C695-F1
#
_cell.length_a   1.000
_cell.length_b   1.000
_cell.length_c   1.000
_cell.angle_alpha   90.00
_cell.angle_beta   90.00
_cell.angle_gamma   90.00
#
_symmetry.space_group_name_H-M   'P 1'
#
loop_
_entity.id
_entity.type
_entity.pdbx_description
1 polymer ?
#
loop_
_entity_poly.entity_id
_entity_poly.type
_entity_poly.pdbx_seq_one_letter_code
_entity_poly.pdbx_strand_id
1 'polypeptide(L)'
;MKRAAKAASIAARLHMALTQAETGQDQSIARLGRLAETLTRSRREAGLSPTVGQPVFDALSRAMAAQIESQRAMVDLHQALAEVQDRTAFRGIKLGGLDKDDIPGPRGLRMFPRLSLVEETA
;
A
#
# COMPACT_ATOMS: atom_id res chain seq x y z
N MET A 1 -18.93 -27.18 2.95
CA MET A 1 -18.41 -25.92 3.55
C MET A 1 -19.50 -24.87 3.56
N LYS A 2 -19.79 -24.24 4.71
CA LYS A 2 -20.81 -23.18 4.82
C LYS A 2 -20.38 -21.95 4.00
N ARG A 3 -21.28 -21.37 3.20
CA ARG A 3 -21.00 -20.26 2.25
C ARG A 3 -20.21 -19.09 2.87
N ALA A 4 -20.48 -18.77 4.13
CA ALA A 4 -19.75 -17.75 4.89
C ALA A 4 -18.25 -18.05 5.05
N ALA A 5 -17.86 -19.30 5.30
CA ALA A 5 -16.45 -19.69 5.43
C ALA A 5 -15.71 -19.56 4.09
N LYS A 6 -16.38 -19.86 2.97
CA LYS A 6 -15.83 -19.65 1.63
C LYS A 6 -15.64 -18.16 1.34
N ALA A 7 -16.62 -17.32 1.70
CA ALA A 7 -16.52 -15.87 1.53
C ALA A 7 -15.37 -15.27 2.35
N ALA A 8 -15.22 -15.67 3.61
CA ALA A 8 -14.11 -15.25 4.48
C ALA A 8 -12.73 -15.64 3.92
N SER A 9 -12.60 -16.85 3.37
CA SER A 9 -11.35 -17.30 2.73
C SER A 9 -10.99 -16.49 1.47
N ILE A 10 -11.97 -16.11 0.66
CA ILE A 10 -11.74 -15.26 -0.53
C ILE A 10 -11.31 -13.86 -0.08
N ALA A 11 -12.04 -13.27 0.85
CA ALA A 11 -11.79 -11.96 1.42
C ALA A 11 -10.37 -11.86 2.02
N ALA A 12 -9.95 -12.85 2.80
CA ALA A 12 -8.61 -12.90 3.39
C ALA A 12 -7.50 -12.95 2.32
N ARG A 13 -7.67 -13.76 1.26
CA ARG A 13 -6.68 -13.84 0.17
C ARG A 13 -6.56 -12.53 -0.60
N LEU A 14 -7.69 -11.87 -0.88
CA LEU A 14 -7.68 -10.55 -1.55
C LEU A 14 -6.95 -9.52 -0.70
N HIS A 15 -7.25 -9.48 0.60
CA HIS A 15 -6.58 -8.56 1.52
C HIS A 15 -5.06 -8.82 1.60
N MET A 16 -4.63 -10.08 1.71
CA MET A 16 -3.20 -10.42 1.67
C MET A 16 -2.51 -9.96 0.38
N ALA A 17 -3.13 -10.20 -0.78
CA ALA A 17 -2.59 -9.77 -2.06
C ALA A 17 -2.48 -8.25 -2.16
N LEU A 18 -3.49 -7.53 -1.64
CA LEU A 18 -3.52 -6.07 -1.62
C LEU A 18 -2.39 -5.50 -0.75
N THR A 19 -2.23 -5.99 0.48
CA THR A 19 -1.14 -5.55 1.37
C THR A 19 0.24 -5.87 0.80
N GLN A 20 0.39 -7.00 0.12
CA GLN A 20 1.64 -7.35 -0.56
C GLN A 20 1.96 -6.37 -1.70
N ALA A 21 0.95 -5.99 -2.49
CA ALA A 21 1.10 -5.00 -3.56
C ALA A 21 1.52 -3.62 -3.01
N GLU A 22 0.87 -3.15 -1.94
CA GLU A 22 1.22 -1.89 -1.27
C GLU A 22 2.66 -1.90 -0.74
N THR A 23 3.05 -2.99 -0.09
CA THR A 23 4.42 -3.16 0.42
C THR A 23 5.44 -3.12 -0.71
N GLY A 24 5.12 -3.76 -1.85
CA GLY A 24 5.97 -3.73 -3.04
C GLY A 24 6.11 -2.33 -3.64
N GLN A 25 5.06 -1.51 -3.56
CA GLN A 25 5.11 -0.13 -4.04
C GLN A 25 6.02 0.75 -3.19
N ASP A 26 5.88 0.68 -1.86
CA ASP A 26 6.71 1.41 -0.91
C ASP A 26 8.19 1.04 -1.08
N GLN A 27 8.49 -0.26 -1.25
CA GLN A 27 9.84 -0.74 -1.52
C GLN A 27 10.39 -0.20 -2.85
N SER A 28 9.55 -0.12 -3.89
CA SER A 28 9.96 0.40 -5.19
C SER A 28 10.33 1.88 -5.11
N ILE A 29 9.56 2.71 -4.39
CA ILE A 29 9.89 4.13 -4.17
C ILE A 29 11.21 4.27 -3.42
N ALA A 30 11.40 3.49 -2.34
CA ALA A 30 12.64 3.52 -1.58
C ALA A 30 13.87 3.17 -2.45
N ARG A 31 13.73 2.19 -3.34
CA ARG A 31 14.80 1.79 -4.28
C ARG A 31 15.08 2.89 -5.31
N LEU A 32 14.06 3.55 -5.85
CA LEU A 32 14.23 4.70 -6.76
C LEU A 32 14.92 5.88 -6.07
N GLY A 33 14.58 6.16 -4.81
CA GLY A 33 15.27 7.17 -4.00
C GLY A 33 16.76 6.86 -3.83
N ARG A 34 17.09 5.61 -3.49
CA ARG A 34 18.50 5.16 -3.39
C ARG A 34 19.24 5.26 -4.73
N LEU A 35 18.56 4.97 -5.85
CA LEU A 35 19.14 5.15 -7.17
C LEU A 35 19.43 6.62 -7.47
N ALA A 36 18.54 7.55 -7.11
CA ALA A 36 18.76 8.99 -7.26
C ALA A 36 20.00 9.47 -6.50
N GLU A 37 20.15 9.01 -5.26
CA GLU A 37 21.32 9.29 -4.42
C GLU A 37 22.60 8.76 -5.08
N THR A 38 22.57 7.50 -5.53
CA THR A 38 23.71 6.84 -6.18
C THR A 38 24.14 7.59 -7.44
N LEU A 39 23.19 7.92 -8.33
CA LEU A 39 23.49 8.67 -9.56
C LEU A 39 24.13 10.03 -9.27
N THR A 40 23.60 10.75 -8.28
CA THR A 40 24.10 12.08 -7.90
C THR A 40 25.52 11.99 -7.38
N ARG A 41 25.80 11.00 -6.53
CA ARG A 41 27.12 10.74 -5.95
C ARG A 41 28.14 10.32 -7.01
N SER A 42 27.79 9.34 -7.84
CA SER A 42 28.68 8.83 -8.91
C SER A 42 29.05 9.93 -9.91
N ARG A 43 28.10 10.82 -10.27
CA ARG A 43 28.40 11.98 -11.14
C ARG A 43 29.45 12.89 -10.51
N ARG A 44 29.33 13.18 -9.21
CA ARG A 44 30.28 14.02 -8.47
C ARG A 44 31.65 13.35 -8.35
N GLU A 45 31.69 12.07 -8.00
CA GLU A 45 32.94 11.29 -7.87
C GLU A 45 33.69 11.18 -9.19
N ALA A 46 32.97 11.09 -10.31
CA ALA A 46 33.55 11.08 -11.65
C ALA A 46 33.95 12.47 -12.19
N GLY A 47 33.76 13.55 -11.41
CA GLY A 47 34.09 14.92 -11.83
C GLY A 47 33.28 15.41 -13.04
N LEU A 48 32.11 14.82 -13.30
CA LEU A 48 31.29 15.13 -14.46
C LEU A 48 30.51 16.42 -14.25
N SER A 49 30.37 17.23 -15.32
CA SER A 49 29.47 18.38 -15.34
C SER A 49 28.04 17.95 -14.97
N PRO A 50 27.26 18.78 -14.26
CA PRO A 50 25.85 18.49 -13.96
C PRO A 50 25.00 18.19 -15.19
N THR A 51 25.35 18.73 -16.36
CA THR A 51 24.64 18.49 -17.62
C THR A 51 24.89 17.11 -18.21
N VAL A 52 25.99 16.44 -17.82
CA VAL A 52 26.32 15.09 -18.29
C VAL A 52 25.41 14.08 -17.60
N GLY A 53 24.74 13.25 -18.39
CA GLY A 53 23.82 12.22 -17.90
C GLY A 53 22.43 12.73 -17.53
N GLN A 54 22.08 13.98 -17.83
CA GLN A 54 20.76 14.56 -17.56
C GLN A 54 19.57 13.66 -18.01
N PRO A 55 19.60 13.03 -19.21
CA PRO A 55 18.52 12.13 -19.62
C PRO A 55 18.23 10.97 -18.65
N VAL A 56 19.23 10.53 -17.87
CA VAL A 56 19.08 9.49 -16.84
C VAL A 56 18.29 10.03 -15.64
N PHE A 57 18.57 11.26 -15.20
CA PHE A 57 17.81 11.92 -14.14
C PHE A 57 16.37 12.19 -14.58
N ASP A 58 16.15 12.59 -15.83
CA ASP A 58 14.81 12.80 -16.38
C ASP A 58 14.02 11.48 -16.42
N ALA A 59 14.65 10.38 -16.83
CA ALA A 59 14.04 9.06 -16.82
C ALA A 59 13.70 8.59 -15.39
N LEU A 60 14.61 8.82 -14.44
CA LEU A 60 14.37 8.49 -13.03
C LEU A 60 13.23 9.32 -12.43
N SER A 61 13.16 10.62 -12.75
CA SER A 61 12.08 11.50 -12.33
C SER A 61 10.72 10.99 -12.84
N ARG A 62 10.64 10.61 -14.12
CA ARG A 62 9.42 10.01 -14.69
C ARG A 62 9.05 8.68 -14.03
N ALA A 63 10.03 7.83 -13.76
CA ALA A 63 9.79 6.56 -13.05
C ALA A 63 9.24 6.78 -11.63
N MET A 64 9.80 7.75 -10.90
CA MET A 64 9.34 8.09 -9.55
C MET A 64 7.93 8.72 -9.57
N ALA A 65 7.65 9.61 -10.53
CA ALA A 65 6.32 10.18 -10.70
C ALA A 65 5.26 9.10 -11.01
N ALA A 66 5.56 8.16 -11.91
CA ALA A 66 4.68 7.04 -12.22
C ALA A 66 4.38 6.17 -10.99
N GLN A 67 5.37 5.99 -10.12
CA GLN A 67 5.19 5.20 -8.91
C GLN A 67 4.33 5.91 -7.85
N ILE A 68 4.46 7.23 -7.73
CA ILE A 68 3.59 8.05 -6.87
C ILE A 68 2.15 8.02 -7.41
N GLU A 69 1.97 8.10 -8.72
CA GLU A 69 0.65 7.97 -9.33
C GLU A 69 0.04 6.57 -9.09
N SER A 70 0.86 5.52 -9.16
CA SER A 70 0.43 4.17 -8.83
C SER A 70 -0.04 4.04 -7.37
N GLN A 71 0.53 4.80 -6.41
CA GLN A 71 0.03 4.85 -5.04
C GLN A 71 -1.35 5.50 -4.94
N ARG A 72 -1.61 6.56 -5.70
CA ARG A 72 -2.94 7.20 -5.75
C ARG A 72 -4.00 6.23 -6.28
N ALA A 73 -3.69 5.55 -7.39
CA ALA A 73 -4.57 4.53 -7.95
C ALA A 73 -4.86 3.38 -6.98
N MET A 74 -3.95 3.06 -6.04
CA MET A 74 -4.22 2.07 -5.00
C MET A 74 -5.21 2.55 -3.96
N VAL A 75 -5.24 3.84 -3.63
CA VAL A 75 -6.29 4.42 -2.76
C VAL A 75 -7.66 4.27 -3.43
N ASP A 76 -7.76 4.59 -4.72
CA ASP A 76 -9.00 4.39 -5.48
C ASP A 76 -9.40 2.91 -5.54
N LEU A 77 -8.43 1.99 -5.67
CA LEU A 77 -8.67 0.55 -5.62
C LEU A 77 -9.24 0.10 -4.27
N HIS A 78 -8.73 0.63 -3.15
CA HIS A 78 -9.27 0.35 -1.81
C HIS A 78 -10.73 0.78 -1.70
N GLN A 79 -11.06 1.99 -2.16
CA GLN A 79 -12.42 2.50 -2.18
C GLN A 79 -13.35 1.61 -3.01
N ALA A 80 -12.93 1.23 -4.22
CA ALA A 80 -13.69 0.33 -5.09
C ALA A 80 -13.90 -1.06 -4.45
N LEU A 81 -12.89 -1.58 -3.74
CA LEU A 81 -13.00 -2.85 -3.02
C LEU A 81 -13.95 -2.76 -1.82
N ALA A 82 -13.97 -1.65 -1.10
CA ALA A 82 -14.94 -1.40 -0.02
C ALA A 82 -16.38 -1.41 -0.56
N GLU A 83 -16.63 -0.75 -1.70
CA GLU A 83 -17.95 -0.78 -2.34
C GLU A 83 -18.37 -2.18 -2.78
N VAL A 84 -17.45 -2.97 -3.35
CA VAL A 84 -17.70 -4.37 -3.71
C VAL A 84 -18.00 -5.20 -2.47
N GLN A 85 -17.28 -4.98 -1.37
CA GLN A 85 -17.53 -5.68 -0.11
C GLN A 85 -18.96 -5.42 0.39
N ASP A 86 -19.39 -4.17 0.40
CA ASP A 86 -20.70 -3.76 0.92
C ASP A 86 -21.88 -4.31 0.08
N ARG A 87 -21.67 -4.48 -1.23
CA ARG A 87 -22.72 -4.91 -2.17
C ARG A 87 -22.78 -6.42 -2.39
N THR A 88 -21.94 -7.21 -1.73
CA THR A 88 -21.82 -8.65 -1.99
C THR A 88 -21.94 -9.50 -0.72
N ALA A 89 -21.77 -10.82 -0.87
CA ALA A 89 -21.73 -11.76 0.25
C ALA A 89 -20.53 -11.56 1.20
N PHE A 90 -19.63 -10.61 0.90
CA PHE A 90 -18.55 -10.20 1.79
C PHE A 90 -18.99 -9.15 2.83
N ARG A 91 -20.21 -8.61 2.71
CA ARG A 91 -20.79 -7.66 3.66
C ARG A 91 -20.76 -8.23 5.08
N GLY A 92 -20.16 -7.49 6.01
CA GLY A 92 -20.00 -7.90 7.42
C GLY A 92 -18.73 -8.70 7.73
N ILE A 93 -17.91 -9.04 6.74
CA ILE A 93 -16.55 -9.57 6.96
C ILE A 93 -15.66 -8.39 7.33
N LYS A 94 -15.05 -8.39 8.52
CA LYS A 94 -14.08 -7.34 8.88
C LYS A 94 -12.76 -7.59 8.14
N LEU A 95 -12.47 -6.76 7.15
CA LEU A 95 -11.17 -6.68 6.49
C LEU A 95 -10.51 -5.37 6.94
N GLY A 96 -9.33 -5.45 7.55
CA GLY A 96 -8.60 -4.26 7.97
C GLY A 96 -8.12 -3.45 6.76
N GLY A 97 -8.11 -2.13 6.87
CA GLY A 97 -7.42 -1.27 5.90
C GLY A 97 -8.01 -1.20 4.49
N LEU A 98 -9.27 -1.61 4.28
CA LEU A 98 -10.01 -1.28 3.04
C LEU A 98 -10.52 0.16 3.04
N ASP A 99 -10.79 0.72 4.23
CA ASP A 99 -11.13 2.12 4.39
C ASP A 99 -9.84 2.91 4.58
N LYS A 100 -9.49 3.68 3.55
CA LYS A 100 -8.31 4.55 3.52
C LYS A 100 -8.75 5.98 3.81
N ASP A 101 -9.38 6.19 4.96
CA ASP A 101 -9.68 7.53 5.46
C ASP A 101 -8.40 8.33 5.64
N ASP A 102 -8.45 9.65 5.41
CA ASP A 102 -7.39 10.62 5.71
C ASP A 102 -7.13 10.81 7.23
N ILE A 103 -7.69 9.95 8.08
CA ILE A 103 -7.49 10.01 9.53
C ILE A 103 -6.06 9.55 9.86
N PRO A 104 -5.18 10.43 10.39
CA PRO A 104 -3.82 10.04 10.72
C PRO A 104 -3.81 8.94 11.77
N GLY A 105 -3.26 7.78 11.42
CA GLY A 105 -3.10 6.66 12.33
C GLY A 105 -1.74 5.98 12.10
N PRO A 106 -1.10 5.44 13.16
CA PRO A 106 0.15 4.72 13.00
C PRO A 106 -0.05 3.54 12.03
N ARG A 107 0.85 3.43 11.03
CA ARG A 107 0.89 2.29 10.11
C ARG A 107 1.00 1.01 10.94
N GLY A 108 -0.03 0.16 10.91
CA GLY A 108 0.00 -1.17 11.54
C GLY A 108 -0.72 -1.35 12.88
N LEU A 109 -1.51 -0.39 13.38
CA LEU A 109 -2.24 -0.55 14.67
C LEU A 109 -3.77 -0.75 14.56
N ARG A 110 -4.36 -0.83 13.36
CA ARG A 110 -5.78 -1.17 13.21
C ARG A 110 -6.01 -2.69 13.16
N MET A 111 -5.50 -3.46 14.12
CA MET A 111 -6.01 -4.80 14.43
C MET A 111 -5.55 -5.33 15.80
N PHE A 112 -6.37 -5.13 16.82
CA PHE A 112 -6.63 -6.18 17.83
C PHE A 112 -8.12 -6.12 18.20
N PRO A 113 -8.85 -7.24 18.24
CA PRO A 113 -10.17 -7.26 18.84
C PRO A 113 -10.00 -7.02 20.33
N ARG A 114 -10.60 -5.94 20.85
CA ARG A 114 -10.93 -5.83 22.27
C ARG A 114 -11.84 -7.02 22.58
N LEU A 115 -11.30 -8.05 23.22
CA LEU A 115 -12.11 -9.02 23.94
C LEU A 115 -12.94 -8.19 24.92
N SER A 116 -14.23 -8.04 24.62
CA SER A 116 -15.22 -7.67 25.61
C SER A 116 -15.20 -8.77 26.65
N LEU A 117 -14.42 -8.57 27.72
CA LEU A 117 -14.72 -9.21 28.98
C LEU A 117 -16.10 -8.72 29.35
N VAL A 118 -17.06 -9.61 29.15
CA VAL A 118 -18.39 -9.54 29.74
C VAL A 118 -18.13 -9.41 31.24
N GLU A 119 -18.58 -8.30 31.83
CA GLU A 119 -18.77 -8.24 33.27
C GLU A 119 -19.78 -9.33 33.62
N GLU A 120 -19.29 -10.45 34.14
CA GLU A 120 -20.14 -11.42 34.80
C GLU A 120 -20.27 -10.95 36.25
N THR A 121 -21.36 -10.24 36.50
CA THR A 121 -21.94 -10.06 37.82
C THR A 121 -22.30 -11.43 38.40
N ALA A 122 -21.61 -11.85 39.46
CA ALA A 122 -22.14 -12.68 40.54
C ALA A 122 -21.20 -12.58 41.76
#